data_AF-A0A0C4ERU6-F1
#
_entry.id   AF-A0A0C4ERU6-F1
#
_cell.length_a   1.000
_cell.length_b   1.000
_cell.length_c   1.000
_cell.angle_alpha   90.00
_cell.angle_beta   90.00
_cell.angle_gamma   90.00
#
_symmetry.space_group_name_H-M   'P 1'
#
loop_
_entity.id
_entity.type
_entity.pdbx_description
1 polymer ?
#
loop_
_entity_poly.entity_id
_entity_poly.type
_entity_poly.pdbx_seq_one_letter_code
_entity_poly.pdbx_strand_id
1 'polypeptide(L)'
;MNKKNSDAQVPPNGPTIEHAGDNLTQGTNFANIDPSLLQLVGATSAKKLQSMSDPGQGRRPEPTRDRPLTKKQREAEEKKRKTAADREIKKAKKAAEDAEKKQRTEEKQQATLKKKEEEEKRKEENADKRKATKEANKQSNKRRKTNPQETLDNQI
;
A
#
# COMPACT_ATOMS: atom_id res chain seq x y z
N MET A 1 27.77 45.19 24.99
CA MET A 1 28.42 45.53 23.70
C MET A 1 28.75 44.23 22.97
N ASN A 2 28.50 44.19 21.66
CA ASN A 2 28.99 43.20 20.67
C ASN A 2 28.43 41.77 20.76
N LYS A 3 27.96 41.09 19.71
CA LYS A 3 27.93 41.32 18.25
C LYS A 3 26.71 40.60 17.66
N LYS A 4 26.10 41.24 16.65
CA LYS A 4 25.13 40.66 15.72
C LYS A 4 25.80 39.55 14.92
N ASN A 5 25.20 38.37 14.85
CA ASN A 5 25.40 37.43 13.74
C ASN A 5 24.01 37.13 13.17
N SER A 6 23.65 37.96 12.19
CA SER A 6 22.69 37.62 11.16
C SER A 6 23.32 36.60 10.24
N ASP A 7 22.85 35.36 10.25
CA ASP A 7 22.99 34.50 9.09
C ASP A 7 21.68 33.76 8.88
N ALA A 8 21.03 34.17 7.79
CA ALA A 8 19.86 33.55 7.23
C ALA A 8 20.20 32.09 6.92
N GLN A 9 19.52 31.17 7.58
CA GLN A 9 19.60 29.76 7.24
C GLN A 9 18.81 29.54 5.95
N VAL A 10 19.49 29.72 4.82
CA VAL A 10 19.05 29.25 3.51
C VAL A 10 19.11 27.72 3.55
N PRO A 11 18.00 27.00 3.35
CA PRO A 11 18.06 25.54 3.29
C PRO A 11 18.91 25.13 2.07
N PRO A 12 19.85 24.18 2.24
CA PRO A 12 20.68 23.72 1.15
C PRO A 12 19.80 23.00 0.11
N ASN A 13 19.84 23.53 -1.11
CA ASN A 13 19.69 22.83 -2.38
C ASN A 13 18.63 21.72 -2.42
N GLY A 14 17.45 22.08 -2.93
CA GLY A 14 16.58 21.10 -3.59
C GLY A 14 17.34 20.39 -4.72
N PRO A 15 16.97 19.16 -5.09
CA PRO A 15 17.68 18.41 -6.11
C PRO A 15 17.53 19.11 -7.47
N THR A 16 18.63 19.69 -7.94
CA THR A 16 18.87 20.03 -9.35
C THR A 16 18.94 18.72 -10.12
N ILE A 17 17.91 18.39 -10.91
CA ILE A 17 17.98 17.30 -11.88
C ILE A 17 18.67 17.85 -13.13
N GLU A 18 19.99 17.95 -13.05
CA GLU A 18 20.83 17.89 -14.24
C GLU A 18 21.47 16.50 -14.24
N HIS A 19 21.30 15.79 -15.35
CA HIS A 19 22.20 14.81 -16.00
C HIS A 19 21.35 14.05 -17.01
N ALA A 20 21.40 14.55 -18.26
CA ALA A 20 20.94 13.83 -19.42
C ALA A 20 21.87 12.62 -19.66
N GLY A 21 21.27 11.45 -19.88
CA GLY A 21 21.94 10.29 -20.47
C GLY A 21 22.67 9.39 -19.47
N ASP A 22 21.94 8.52 -18.78
CA ASP A 22 22.39 7.17 -18.37
C ASP A 22 21.22 6.43 -17.72
N ASN A 23 20.40 5.73 -18.52
CA ASN A 23 19.35 4.85 -18.01
C ASN A 23 19.05 3.68 -18.97
N LEU A 24 20.10 3.01 -19.46
CA LEU A 24 19.97 1.75 -20.22
C LEU A 24 20.60 0.54 -19.50
N THR A 25 20.93 0.65 -18.21
CA THR A 25 21.60 -0.43 -17.48
C THR A 25 20.84 -0.80 -16.23
N GLN A 26 19.60 -1.26 -16.39
CA GLN A 26 18.94 -2.08 -15.38
C GLN A 26 18.79 -3.49 -15.95
N GLY A 27 19.64 -4.39 -15.46
CA GLY A 27 19.65 -5.80 -15.84
C GLY A 27 18.29 -6.44 -15.58
N THR A 28 17.64 -6.87 -16.66
CA THR A 28 16.40 -7.63 -16.61
C THR A 28 16.76 -9.07 -16.22
N ASN A 29 16.32 -9.54 -15.06
CA ASN A 29 16.43 -10.95 -14.69
C ASN A 29 15.42 -11.77 -15.52
N PHE A 30 15.87 -12.31 -16.65
CA PHE A 30 15.06 -13.11 -17.59
C PHE A 30 14.66 -14.50 -17.05
N ALA A 31 15.13 -14.90 -15.86
CA ALA A 31 14.90 -16.23 -15.30
C ALA A 31 13.43 -16.58 -15.00
N ASN A 32 12.55 -15.57 -14.92
CA ASN A 32 11.12 -15.76 -14.63
C ASN A 32 10.19 -15.29 -15.77
N ILE A 33 10.73 -15.00 -16.96
CA ILE A 33 9.90 -14.67 -18.11
C ILE A 33 9.44 -15.97 -18.75
N ASP A 34 8.12 -16.12 -18.90
CA ASP A 34 7.50 -17.26 -19.57
C ASP A 34 8.12 -17.44 -20.97
N PRO A 35 8.67 -18.62 -21.30
CA PRO A 35 9.31 -18.87 -22.60
C PRO A 35 8.36 -18.65 -23.79
N SER A 36 7.04 -18.72 -23.60
CA SER A 36 6.06 -18.38 -24.63
C SER A 36 6.06 -16.89 -25.01
N LEU A 37 6.37 -15.99 -24.06
CA LEU A 37 6.49 -14.55 -24.31
C LEU A 37 7.75 -14.23 -25.11
N LEU A 38 8.85 -14.95 -24.88
CA LEU A 38 10.07 -14.83 -25.69
C LEU A 38 9.84 -15.31 -27.13
N GLN A 39 9.07 -16.38 -27.31
CA GLN A 39 8.68 -16.87 -28.64
C GLN A 39 7.73 -15.91 -29.36
N LEU A 40 6.83 -15.22 -28.65
CA LEU A 40 5.93 -14.23 -29.25
C LEU A 40 6.71 -13.02 -29.80
N VAL A 41 7.76 -12.58 -29.10
CA VAL A 41 8.65 -11.50 -29.56
C VAL A 41 9.55 -11.96 -30.72
N GLY A 42 10.02 -13.22 -30.69
CA GLY A 42 10.75 -13.83 -31.80
C GLY A 42 9.90 -14.04 -33.07
N ALA A 43 8.65 -14.46 -32.92
CA ALA A 43 7.74 -14.71 -34.02
C ALA A 43 7.24 -13.42 -34.69
N THR A 44 7.05 -12.34 -33.91
CA THR A 44 6.65 -11.02 -34.44
C THR A 44 7.76 -10.31 -35.19
N SER A 45 9.03 -10.56 -34.85
CA SER A 45 10.19 -10.03 -35.57
C SER A 45 10.48 -10.80 -36.87
N ALA A 46 10.33 -12.13 -36.88
CA ALA A 46 10.56 -12.95 -38.07
C ALA A 46 9.50 -12.76 -39.18
N LYS A 47 8.23 -12.56 -38.83
CA LYS A 47 7.14 -12.37 -39.81
C LYS A 47 7.25 -11.07 -40.62
N LYS A 48 8.07 -10.12 -40.18
CA LYS A 48 8.27 -8.82 -40.83
C LYS A 48 9.31 -8.84 -41.96
N LEU A 49 10.10 -9.91 -42.08
CA LEU A 49 11.22 -9.99 -43.03
C LEU A 49 10.97 -10.88 -44.26
N GLN A 50 9.88 -11.65 -44.31
CA GLN A 50 9.64 -12.63 -45.39
C GLN A 50 8.75 -12.13 -46.55
N SER A 51 8.29 -10.87 -46.57
CA SER A 51 7.27 -10.42 -47.54
C SER A 51 7.74 -9.38 -48.57
N MET A 52 9.01 -9.39 -49.00
CA MET A 52 9.48 -8.43 -50.02
C MET A 52 10.20 -9.16 -51.16
N SER A 53 9.43 -9.80 -52.04
CA SER A 53 9.88 -10.21 -53.37
C SER A 53 8.69 -10.31 -54.32
N ASP A 54 8.12 -9.18 -54.71
CA ASP A 54 7.23 -9.10 -55.88
C ASP A 54 7.32 -7.70 -56.51
N PRO A 55 8.10 -7.50 -57.60
CA PRO A 55 8.34 -6.20 -58.21
C PRO A 55 7.25 -5.89 -59.24
N GLY A 56 6.00 -5.68 -58.79
CA GLY A 56 4.88 -5.65 -59.74
C GLY A 56 3.68 -4.77 -59.43
N GLN A 57 3.63 -4.04 -58.31
CA GLN A 57 2.50 -3.14 -58.05
C GLN A 57 2.96 -1.79 -57.53
N GLY A 58 2.34 -0.75 -58.12
CA GLY A 58 2.68 0.65 -57.99
C GLY A 58 3.10 1.04 -56.58
N ARG A 59 4.19 1.80 -56.51
CA ARG A 59 4.66 2.45 -55.29
C ARG A 59 3.45 3.06 -54.58
N ARG A 60 2.99 2.40 -53.51
CA ARG A 60 2.18 3.07 -52.51
C ARG A 60 2.97 4.31 -52.11
N PRO A 61 2.35 5.50 -52.04
CA PRO A 61 3.06 6.67 -51.56
C PRO A 61 3.67 6.28 -50.21
N GLU A 62 4.99 6.45 -50.09
CA GLU A 62 5.67 6.23 -48.82
C GLU A 62 4.91 7.02 -47.76
N PRO A 63 4.61 6.44 -46.59
CA PRO A 63 4.06 7.21 -45.50
C PRO A 63 5.16 8.19 -45.10
N THR A 64 5.08 9.40 -45.64
CA THR A 64 5.93 10.52 -45.29
C THR A 64 5.79 10.69 -43.79
N ARG A 65 6.86 10.27 -43.09
CA ARG A 65 6.92 10.13 -41.64
C ARG A 65 6.76 11.48 -40.93
N ASP A 66 6.75 12.57 -41.69
CA ASP A 66 6.76 13.96 -41.23
C ASP A 66 5.59 14.80 -41.77
N ARG A 67 4.52 14.19 -42.32
CA ARG A 67 3.35 14.98 -42.73
C ARG A 67 2.54 15.37 -41.48
N PRO A 68 2.36 16.68 -41.19
CA PRO A 68 1.58 17.11 -40.04
C PRO A 68 0.16 16.54 -40.13
N LEU A 69 -0.28 15.88 -39.05
CA LEU A 69 -1.61 15.29 -38.97
C LEU A 69 -2.68 16.33 -39.33
N THR A 70 -3.63 15.92 -40.17
CA THR A 70 -4.80 16.73 -40.49
C THR A 70 -5.63 17.01 -39.24
N LYS A 71 -6.40 18.11 -39.20
CA LYS A 71 -7.27 18.45 -38.04
C LYS A 71 -8.12 17.25 -37.59
N LYS A 72 -8.73 16.52 -38.55
CA LYS A 72 -9.51 15.31 -38.29
C LYS A 72 -8.70 14.17 -37.66
N GLN A 73 -7.43 14.00 -38.05
CA GLN A 73 -6.55 12.98 -37.45
C GLN A 73 -6.12 13.35 -36.04
N ARG A 74 -5.82 14.63 -35.79
CA ARG A 74 -5.50 15.13 -34.44
C ARG A 74 -6.68 14.97 -33.48
N GLU A 75 -7.89 15.34 -33.91
CA GLU A 75 -9.10 15.16 -33.12
C GLU A 75 -9.39 13.68 -32.82
N ALA A 76 -9.17 12.79 -33.79
CA ALA A 76 -9.34 11.35 -33.59
C ALA A 76 -8.31 10.77 -32.60
N GLU A 77 -7.05 11.21 -32.68
CA GLU A 77 -6.00 10.81 -31.74
C GLU A 77 -6.25 11.36 -30.33
N GLU A 78 -6.69 12.62 -30.21
CA GLU A 78 -7.04 13.23 -28.93
C GLU A 78 -8.22 12.50 -28.26
N LYS A 79 -9.25 12.12 -29.03
CA LYS A 79 -10.37 11.29 -28.51
C LYS A 79 -9.88 9.91 -28.07
N LYS A 80 -8.97 9.28 -28.80
CA LYS A 80 -8.36 8.00 -28.39
C LYS A 80 -7.54 8.14 -27.11
N ARG A 81 -6.78 9.23 -26.96
CA ARG A 81 -6.00 9.51 -25.74
C ARG A 81 -6.90 9.79 -24.54
N LYS A 82 -7.95 10.61 -24.69
CA LYS A 82 -8.94 10.88 -23.63
C LYS A 82 -9.63 9.60 -23.16
N THR A 83 -10.08 8.76 -24.10
CA THR A 83 -10.74 7.49 -23.75
C THR A 83 -9.80 6.48 -23.09
N ALA A 84 -8.50 6.49 -23.39
CA ALA A 84 -7.52 5.67 -22.68
C ALA A 84 -7.30 6.17 -21.24
N ALA A 85 -7.11 7.49 -21.07
CA ALA A 85 -6.94 8.11 -19.77
C ALA A 85 -8.16 7.89 -18.86
N ASP A 86 -9.37 8.04 -19.39
CA ASP A 86 -10.61 7.80 -18.64
C ASP A 86 -10.73 6.35 -18.16
N ARG A 87 -10.28 5.37 -18.97
CA ARG A 87 -10.25 3.96 -18.60
C ARG A 87 -9.24 3.67 -17.50
N GLU A 88 -8.06 4.29 -17.55
CA GLU A 88 -7.05 4.16 -16.49
C GLU A 88 -7.51 4.80 -15.19
N ILE A 89 -8.10 6.00 -15.25
CA ILE A 89 -8.68 6.68 -14.09
C ILE A 89 -9.80 5.83 -13.46
N LYS A 90 -10.67 5.22 -14.28
CA LYS A 90 -11.75 4.35 -13.78
C LYS A 90 -11.20 3.10 -13.10
N LYS A 91 -10.15 2.48 -13.64
CA LYS A 91 -9.47 1.34 -13.01
C LYS A 91 -8.81 1.73 -11.69
N ALA A 92 -8.09 2.85 -11.66
CA ALA A 92 -7.44 3.36 -10.46
C ALA A 92 -8.45 3.68 -9.35
N LYS A 93 -9.56 4.35 -9.70
CA LYS A 93 -10.65 4.64 -8.75
C LYS A 93 -11.25 3.36 -8.15
N LYS A 94 -11.53 2.37 -9.00
CA LYS A 94 -12.06 1.08 -8.54
C LYS A 94 -11.07 0.36 -7.61
N ALA A 95 -9.78 0.35 -7.97
CA ALA A 95 -8.75 -0.27 -7.15
C ALA A 95 -8.59 0.42 -5.78
N ALA A 96 -8.69 1.76 -5.73
CA ALA A 96 -8.65 2.52 -4.50
C ALA A 96 -9.87 2.23 -3.61
N GLU A 97 -11.07 2.21 -4.18
CA GLU A 97 -12.30 1.89 -3.44
C GLU A 97 -12.27 0.46 -2.87
N ASP A 98 -11.80 -0.52 -3.65
CA ASP A 98 -11.65 -1.90 -3.20
C ASP A 98 -10.60 -2.03 -2.07
N ALA A 99 -9.51 -1.25 -2.13
CA ALA A 99 -8.49 -1.22 -1.08
C ALA A 99 -9.01 -0.56 0.22
N GLU A 100 -9.71 0.56 0.11
CA GLU A 100 -10.32 1.24 1.26
C GLU A 100 -11.35 0.34 1.94
N LYS A 101 -12.18 -0.36 1.16
CA LYS A 101 -13.17 -1.31 1.69
C LYS A 101 -12.50 -2.46 2.44
N LYS A 102 -11.39 -3.01 1.92
CA LYS A 102 -10.60 -4.05 2.61
C LYS A 102 -10.03 -3.54 3.92
N GLN A 103 -9.37 -2.39 3.92
CA GLN A 103 -8.81 -1.79 5.14
C GLN A 103 -9.89 -1.56 6.21
N ARG A 104 -11.05 -1.02 5.82
CA ARG A 104 -12.16 -0.80 6.76
C ARG A 104 -12.68 -2.11 7.37
N THR A 105 -12.73 -3.19 6.58
CA THR A 105 -13.12 -4.50 7.12
C THR A 105 -12.08 -5.08 8.07
N GLU A 106 -10.79 -4.94 7.76
CA GLU A 106 -9.69 -5.40 8.60
C GLU A 106 -9.64 -4.62 9.93
N GLU A 107 -9.78 -3.30 9.90
CA GLU A 107 -9.88 -2.47 11.11
C GLU A 107 -11.05 -2.90 12.00
N LYS A 108 -12.22 -3.15 11.41
CA LYS A 108 -13.40 -3.58 12.18
C LYS A 108 -13.18 -4.95 12.83
N GLN A 109 -12.51 -5.86 12.14
CA GLN A 109 -12.15 -7.17 12.70
C GLN A 109 -11.15 -7.02 13.85
N GLN A 110 -10.08 -6.23 13.66
CA GLN A 110 -9.10 -5.99 14.72
C GLN A 110 -9.70 -5.31 15.94
N ALA A 111 -10.57 -4.31 15.77
CA ALA A 111 -11.26 -3.65 16.87
C ALA A 111 -12.14 -4.64 17.66
N THR A 112 -12.77 -5.59 16.96
CA THR A 112 -13.58 -6.63 17.60
C THR A 112 -12.73 -7.60 18.39
N LEU A 113 -11.58 -8.02 17.85
CA LEU A 113 -10.64 -8.91 18.54
C LEU A 113 -10.07 -8.25 19.80
N LYS A 114 -9.61 -6.99 19.71
CA LYS A 114 -9.12 -6.22 20.85
C LYS A 114 -10.15 -6.11 21.97
N LYS A 115 -11.43 -5.87 21.64
CA LYS A 115 -12.52 -5.82 22.63
C LYS A 115 -12.72 -7.17 23.31
N LYS A 116 -12.66 -8.28 22.57
CA LYS A 116 -12.77 -9.63 23.14
C LYS A 116 -11.62 -9.94 24.09
N GLU A 117 -10.38 -9.63 23.68
CA GLU A 117 -9.20 -9.82 24.54
C GLU A 117 -9.28 -8.98 25.82
N GLU A 118 -9.74 -7.73 25.74
CA GLU A 118 -9.92 -6.89 26.92
C GLU A 118 -11.03 -7.41 27.85
N GLU A 119 -12.13 -7.91 27.29
CA GLU A 119 -13.21 -8.52 28.05
C GLU A 119 -12.75 -9.79 28.80
N GLU A 120 -11.97 -10.64 28.15
CA GLU A 120 -11.40 -11.85 28.77
C GLU A 120 -10.46 -11.50 29.91
N LYS A 121 -9.54 -10.55 29.70
CA LYS A 121 -8.63 -10.08 30.77
C LYS A 121 -9.40 -9.54 31.97
N ARG A 122 -10.46 -8.75 31.76
CA ARG A 122 -11.31 -8.23 32.85
C ARG A 122 -12.05 -9.34 33.59
N LYS A 123 -12.50 -10.38 32.88
CA LYS A 123 -13.15 -11.54 33.50
C LYS A 123 -12.17 -12.34 34.35
N GLU A 124 -10.96 -12.56 33.85
CA GLU A 124 -9.89 -13.25 34.57
C GLU A 124 -9.48 -12.47 35.83
N GLU A 125 -9.21 -11.17 35.71
CA GLU A 125 -8.85 -10.32 36.85
C GLU A 125 -9.95 -10.30 37.92
N ASN A 126 -11.23 -10.27 37.53
CA ASN A 126 -12.34 -10.30 38.47
C ASN A 126 -12.47 -11.69 39.15
N ALA A 127 -12.22 -12.77 38.41
CA ALA A 127 -12.19 -14.11 38.98
C ALA A 127 -11.09 -14.25 40.05
N ASP A 128 -9.90 -13.69 39.79
CA ASP A 128 -8.79 -13.72 40.74
C ASP A 128 -9.04 -12.84 41.96
N LYS A 129 -9.61 -11.65 41.79
CA LYS A 129 -10.07 -10.80 42.91
C LYS A 129 -11.12 -11.53 43.76
N ARG A 130 -12.05 -12.28 43.15
CA ARG A 130 -13.04 -13.09 43.87
C ARG A 130 -12.40 -14.25 44.63
N LYS A 131 -11.35 -14.88 44.11
CA LYS A 131 -10.60 -15.93 44.83
C LYS A 131 -9.87 -15.34 46.04
N ALA A 132 -9.12 -14.25 45.85
CA ALA A 132 -8.38 -13.59 46.90
C ALA A 132 -9.29 -13.09 48.05
N THR A 133 -10.44 -12.49 47.72
CA THR A 133 -11.41 -12.02 48.73
C THR A 133 -12.07 -13.19 49.49
N LYS A 134 -12.38 -14.30 48.82
CA LYS A 134 -12.89 -15.51 49.49
C LYS A 134 -11.87 -16.10 50.45
N GLU A 135 -10.59 -16.12 50.09
CA GLU A 135 -9.51 -16.62 50.94
C GLU A 135 -9.27 -15.72 52.16
N ALA A 136 -9.20 -14.40 51.94
CA ALA A 136 -9.09 -13.42 53.02
C ALA A 136 -10.26 -13.49 54.01
N ASN A 137 -11.50 -13.63 53.51
CA ASN A 137 -12.69 -13.79 54.36
C ASN A 137 -12.69 -15.11 55.14
N LYS A 138 -12.22 -16.21 54.54
CA LYS A 138 -12.06 -17.49 55.26
C LYS A 138 -11.04 -17.37 56.39
N GLN A 139 -9.90 -16.73 56.13
CA GLN A 139 -8.85 -16.54 57.13
C GLN A 139 -9.31 -15.61 58.26
N SER A 140 -10.00 -14.51 57.93
CA SER A 140 -10.59 -13.59 58.90
C SER A 140 -11.64 -14.29 59.79
N ASN A 141 -12.57 -15.06 59.20
CA ASN A 141 -13.56 -15.82 59.97
C ASN A 141 -12.93 -16.89 60.86
N LYS A 142 -11.84 -17.54 60.42
CA LYS A 142 -11.11 -18.50 61.25
C LYS A 142 -10.44 -17.81 62.45
N ARG A 143 -9.83 -16.63 62.27
CA ARG A 143 -9.22 -15.85 63.35
C ARG A 143 -10.26 -15.41 64.39
N ARG A 144 -11.41 -14.87 63.97
CA ARG A 144 -12.49 -14.48 64.92
C ARG A 144 -13.00 -15.63 65.78
N LYS A 145 -13.09 -16.84 65.23
CA LYS A 145 -13.52 -18.03 65.99
C LYS A 145 -12.46 -18.57 66.94
N THR A 146 -11.19 -18.36 66.64
CA THR A 146 -10.06 -18.91 67.41
C THR A 146 -9.53 -17.95 68.46
N ASN A 147 -9.75 -16.64 68.32
CA ASN A 147 -9.33 -15.64 69.30
C ASN A 147 -10.40 -14.54 69.50
N PRO A 148 -11.52 -14.84 70.19
CA PRO A 148 -12.66 -13.93 70.30
C PRO A 148 -12.36 -12.67 71.13
N GLN A 149 -11.43 -12.73 72.08
CA GLN A 149 -11.07 -11.62 72.98
C GLN A 149 -10.51 -10.40 72.21
N GLU A 150 -9.60 -10.63 71.25
CA GLU A 150 -8.99 -9.60 70.40
C GLU A 150 -10.01 -8.86 69.51
N THR A 151 -11.16 -9.48 69.23
CA THR A 151 -12.27 -8.89 68.46
C THR A 151 -13.14 -7.92 69.27
N LEU A 152 -13.17 -8.08 70.60
CA LEU A 152 -13.91 -7.21 71.51
C LEU A 152 -13.09 -5.95 71.82
N ASP A 153 -11.77 -6.10 71.96
CA ASP A 153 -10.86 -5.00 72.27
C ASP A 153 -10.70 -3.97 71.13
N ASN A 154 -11.05 -4.32 69.88
CA ASN A 154 -10.99 -3.43 68.71
C ASN A 154 -12.31 -2.68 68.40
N GLN A 155 -13.34 -2.81 69.26
CA GLN A 155 -14.65 -2.13 69.10
C GLN A 155 -14.95 -1.06 70.17
N ILE A 156 -13.98 -0.76 71.04
CA ILE A 156 -14.03 0.30 72.06
C ILE A 156 -13.16 1.47 71.59
#